data_AF-A0A380FNA0-F1
#
_entry.id   AF-A0A380FNA0-F1
#
_cell.length_a   1.000
_cell.length_b   1.000
_cell.length_c   1.000
_cell.angle_alpha   90.00
_cell.angle_beta   90.00
_cell.angle_gamma   90.00
#
_symmetry.space_group_name_H-M   'P 1'
#
loop_
_entity.id
_entity.type
_entity.pdbx_description
1 polymer ?
#
loop_
_entity_poly.entity_id
_entity_poly.type
_entity_poly.pdbx_seq_one_letter_code
_entity_poly.pdbx_strand_id
1 'polypeptide(L)'
;MTRNQVLRMIELPLSLSVILGGLRIALVVAIGVVAVGSFIGAPTLGDIVIRGTNATDGTTFILAGAIPIALIAILIDVGLRLLEKRLDPSQKSIKEQKHQPQGIDR
;
A
#
# COMPACT_ATOMS: atom_id res chain seq x y z
N MET A 1 -1.32 33.87 -11.95
CA MET A 1 -0.59 32.68 -11.47
C MET A 1 -0.03 31.94 -12.65
N THR A 2 1.23 31.49 -12.61
CA THR A 2 1.80 30.70 -13.71
C THR A 2 1.29 29.26 -13.63
N ARG A 3 1.17 28.59 -14.78
CA ARG A 3 0.71 27.19 -14.87
C ARG A 3 1.51 26.24 -13.98
N ASN A 4 2.80 26.52 -13.80
CA ASN A 4 3.70 25.74 -12.95
C ASN A 4 3.47 25.98 -11.44
N GLN A 5 2.99 27.16 -11.04
CA GLN A 5 2.60 27.43 -9.65
C GLN A 5 1.31 26.70 -9.28
N VAL A 6 0.32 26.70 -10.17
CA VAL A 6 -0.95 25.97 -9.97
C VAL A 6 -0.70 24.46 -9.82
N LEU A 7 0.11 23.88 -10.71
CA LEU A 7 0.47 22.47 -10.65
C LEU A 7 1.09 22.08 -9.30
N ARG A 8 2.07 22.85 -8.81
CA ARG A 8 2.83 22.51 -7.59
C ARG A 8 2.10 22.81 -6.29
N MET A 9 1.32 23.88 -6.24
CA MET A 9 0.69 24.34 -4.99
C MET A 9 -0.76 23.88 -4.84
N ILE A 10 -1.43 23.47 -5.92
CA ILE A 10 -2.86 23.12 -5.90
C ILE A 10 -3.06 21.68 -6.37
N GLU A 11 -2.67 21.36 -7.61
CA GLU A 11 -2.99 20.06 -8.22
C GLU A 11 -2.18 18.90 -7.60
N LEU A 12 -0.87 19.08 -7.39
CA LEU A 12 0.00 18.08 -6.77
C LEU A 12 -0.44 17.67 -5.36
N PRO A 13 -0.62 18.60 -4.39
CA PRO A 13 -1.03 18.21 -3.04
C PRO A 13 -2.43 17.59 -2.99
N LEU A 14 -3.34 18.00 -3.89
CA LEU A 14 -4.69 17.43 -3.96
C LEU A 14 -4.72 16.01 -4.56
N SER A 15 -3.88 15.75 -5.56
CA SER A 15 -3.77 14.43 -6.22
C SER A 15 -2.87 13.44 -5.46
N LEU A 16 -2.02 13.93 -4.55
CA LEU A 16 -1.06 13.12 -3.81
C LEU A 16 -1.70 11.96 -3.05
N SER A 17 -2.83 12.18 -2.38
CA SER A 17 -3.54 11.13 -1.63
C SER A 17 -4.05 10.02 -2.56
N VAL A 18 -4.51 10.37 -3.76
CA VAL A 18 -4.95 9.39 -4.78
C VAL A 18 -3.77 8.61 -5.33
N ILE A 19 -2.65 9.28 -5.64
CA ILE A 19 -1.43 8.64 -6.15
C ILE A 19 -0.87 7.65 -5.11
N LEU A 20 -0.81 8.04 -3.84
CA LEU A 20 -0.35 7.16 -2.76
C LEU A 20 -1.27 5.94 -2.56
N GLY A 21 -2.60 6.14 -2.64
CA GLY A 21 -3.55 5.03 -2.62
C GLY A 21 -3.33 4.04 -3.77
N GLY A 22 -3.09 4.54 -4.99
CA GLY A 22 -2.75 3.72 -6.15
C GLY A 22 -1.42 2.99 -6.00
N LEU A 23 -0.40 3.69 -5.48
CA LEU A 23 0.94 3.11 -5.23
C LEU A 23 0.88 1.95 -4.24
N ARG A 24 0.06 2.06 -3.19
CA ARG A 24 -0.15 0.99 -2.21
C ARG A 24 -0.65 -0.29 -2.87
N ILE A 25 -1.69 -0.19 -3.70
CA ILE A 25 -2.25 -1.33 -4.42
C ILE A 25 -1.21 -1.89 -5.40
N ALA A 26 -0.52 -1.02 -6.14
CA ALA A 26 0.51 -1.43 -7.09
C ALA A 26 1.65 -2.20 -6.42
N LEU A 27 2.11 -1.79 -5.24
CA LEU A 27 3.16 -2.49 -4.49
C LEU A 27 2.71 -3.86 -3.99
N VAL A 28 1.50 -3.97 -3.43
CA VAL A 28 0.97 -5.27 -2.97
C VAL A 28 0.87 -6.25 -4.15
N VAL A 29 0.38 -5.78 -5.30
CA VAL A 29 0.33 -6.58 -6.54
C VAL A 29 1.74 -6.96 -7.01
N ALA A 30 2.68 -6.02 -7.02
CA ALA A 30 4.07 -6.27 -7.42
C ALA A 30 4.73 -7.36 -6.55
N ILE A 31 4.49 -7.35 -5.23
CA ILE A 31 4.99 -8.40 -4.33
C ILE A 31 4.38 -9.76 -4.67
N GLY A 32 3.08 -9.80 -5.01
CA GLY A 32 2.43 -11.01 -5.53
C GLY A 32 3.06 -11.51 -6.83
N VAL A 33 3.35 -10.61 -7.77
CA VAL A 33 4.05 -10.95 -9.04
C VAL A 33 5.45 -11.49 -8.76
N VAL A 34 6.19 -10.89 -7.83
CA VAL A 34 7.51 -11.38 -7.41
C VAL A 34 7.41 -12.81 -6.86
N ALA A 35 6.40 -13.12 -6.04
CA ALA A 35 6.23 -14.49 -5.53
C ALA A 35 6.02 -15.52 -6.66
N VAL A 36 5.26 -15.14 -7.70
CA VAL A 36 5.06 -15.96 -8.91
C VAL A 36 6.30 -16.01 -9.80
N GLY A 37 7.21 -15.03 -9.70
CA GLY A 37 8.46 -14.97 -10.48
C GLY A 37 9.35 -16.21 -10.34
N SER A 38 9.21 -16.97 -9.25
CA SER A 38 9.83 -18.28 -9.01
C SER A 38 9.63 -19.27 -10.18
N PHE A 39 8.47 -19.23 -10.85
CA PHE A 39 8.16 -20.12 -11.99
C PHE A 39 9.04 -19.87 -13.22
N ILE A 40 9.65 -18.68 -13.33
CA ILE A 40 10.50 -18.29 -14.46
C ILE A 40 11.99 -18.51 -14.12
N GLY A 41 12.29 -19.11 -12.95
CA GLY A 41 13.66 -19.35 -12.48
C GLY A 41 14.32 -18.13 -11.84
N ALA A 42 13.56 -17.07 -11.57
CA ALA A 42 14.04 -15.95 -10.77
C ALA A 42 14.15 -16.37 -9.30
N PRO A 43 15.25 -16.03 -8.59
CA PRO A 43 15.39 -16.35 -7.18
C PRO A 43 14.43 -15.50 -6.35
N THR A 44 13.42 -16.12 -5.73
CA THR A 44 12.46 -15.41 -4.87
C THR A 44 12.04 -16.25 -3.66
N LEU A 45 11.34 -15.63 -2.71
CA LEU A 45 10.78 -16.35 -1.56
C LEU A 45 9.71 -17.38 -1.96
N GLY A 46 9.12 -17.25 -3.16
CA GLY A 46 8.15 -18.21 -3.69
C GLY A 46 8.77 -19.58 -4.02
N ASP A 47 10.09 -19.68 -4.14
CA ASP A 47 10.78 -20.97 -4.37
C ASP A 47 10.55 -21.96 -3.22
N ILE A 48 10.37 -21.46 -1.99
CA ILE A 48 10.07 -22.31 -0.83
C ILE A 48 8.65 -22.88 -0.95
N VAL A 49 7.70 -22.06 -1.43
CA VAL A 49 6.32 -22.48 -1.68
C VAL A 49 6.26 -23.54 -2.78
N ILE A 50 6.96 -23.32 -3.89
CA ILE A 50 7.02 -24.27 -5.01
C ILE A 50 7.67 -25.59 -4.58
N ARG A 51 8.73 -25.54 -3.78
CA ARG A 51 9.33 -26.77 -3.22
C ARG A 51 8.36 -27.53 -2.33
N GLY A 52 7.57 -26.82 -1.51
CA GLY A 52 6.53 -27.42 -0.70
C GLY A 52 5.42 -28.08 -1.53
N THR A 53 4.98 -27.48 -2.63
CA THR A 53 3.98 -28.12 -3.51
C THR A 53 4.47 -29.40 -4.19
N ASN A 54 5.78 -29.58 -4.35
CA ASN A 54 6.37 -30.77 -4.96
C ASN A 54 6.78 -31.84 -3.93
N ALA A 55 6.65 -31.57 -2.63
CA ALA A 55 7.03 -32.48 -1.56
C ALA A 55 5.82 -33.26 -1.02
N THR A 56 6.01 -34.54 -0.68
CA THR A 56 5.04 -35.32 0.10
C THR A 56 4.96 -34.70 1.50
N ASP A 57 3.76 -34.33 1.96
CA ASP A 57 3.51 -33.56 3.20
C ASP A 57 4.14 -32.16 3.24
N GLY A 58 4.25 -31.49 2.08
CA GLY A 58 4.90 -30.19 1.95
C GLY A 58 4.12 -28.98 2.50
N THR A 59 3.01 -29.16 3.20
CA THR A 59 2.21 -28.08 3.80
C THR A 59 3.06 -27.16 4.68
N THR A 60 3.97 -27.72 5.47
CA THR A 60 4.89 -26.94 6.31
C THR A 60 5.80 -26.03 5.48
N PHE A 61 6.29 -26.51 4.33
CA PHE A 61 7.12 -25.72 3.43
C PHE A 61 6.33 -24.63 2.70
N ILE A 62 5.10 -24.94 2.28
CA ILE A 62 4.17 -23.95 1.70
C ILE A 62 3.94 -22.81 2.69
N LEU A 63 3.62 -23.14 3.94
CA LEU A 63 3.42 -22.14 5.00
C LEU A 63 4.72 -21.39 5.32
N ALA A 64 5.85 -22.08 5.38
CA ALA A 64 7.15 -21.47 5.65
C ALA A 64 7.55 -20.44 4.58
N GLY A 65 7.11 -20.60 3.32
CA GLY A 65 7.28 -19.59 2.26
C GLY A 65 6.18 -18.53 2.24
N ALA A 66 4.91 -18.94 2.39
CA ALA A 66 3.78 -18.02 2.25
C ALA A 66 3.66 -17.02 3.40
N ILE A 67 3.92 -17.44 4.64
CA ILE A 67 3.84 -16.58 5.83
C ILE A 67 4.79 -15.38 5.74
N PRO A 68 6.11 -15.54 5.48
CA PRO A 68 7.01 -14.39 5.40
C PRO A 68 6.69 -13.48 4.20
N ILE A 69 6.24 -14.03 3.06
CA ILE A 69 5.81 -13.22 1.90
C ILE A 69 4.61 -12.34 2.29
N ALA A 70 3.59 -12.93 2.92
CA ALA A 70 2.41 -12.21 3.37
C ALA A 70 2.77 -11.14 4.42
N LEU A 71 3.69 -11.48 5.34
CA LEU A 71 4.16 -10.55 6.37
C LEU A 71 4.87 -9.34 5.76
N ILE A 72 5.76 -9.54 4.78
CA ILE A 72 6.43 -8.45 4.07
C ILE A 72 5.41 -7.58 3.31
N ALA A 73 4.45 -8.20 2.63
CA ALA A 73 3.41 -7.48 1.90
C ALA A 73 2.59 -6.58 2.84
N ILE A 74 2.15 -7.11 3.98
CA ILE A 74 1.40 -6.36 5.00
C ILE A 74 2.27 -5.26 5.61
N LEU A 75 3.53 -5.54 5.90
CA LEU A 75 4.43 -4.56 6.52
C LEU A 75 4.64 -3.35 5.60
N ILE A 76 4.83 -3.59 4.30
CA ILE A 76 4.95 -2.54 3.29
C ILE A 76 3.63 -1.78 3.12
N ASP A 77 2.50 -2.49 3.01
CA ASP A 77 1.16 -1.87 2.88
C ASP A 77 0.85 -0.94 4.06
N VAL A 78 1.05 -1.44 5.29
CA VAL A 78 0.82 -0.67 6.52
C VAL A 78 1.81 0.49 6.63
N GLY A 79 3.08 0.28 6.28
CA GLY A 79 4.09 1.33 6.24
C GLY A 79 3.71 2.48 5.31
N LEU A 80 3.27 2.16 4.09
CA LEU A 80 2.79 3.14 3.14
C LEU A 80 1.49 3.81 3.60
N ARG A 81 0.57 3.06 4.21
CA ARG A 81 -0.67 3.62 4.76
C ARG A 81 -0.41 4.62 5.87
N LEU A 82 0.59 4.38 6.72
CA LEU A 82 1.02 5.32 7.76
C LEU A 82 1.68 6.57 7.15
N LEU A 83 2.47 6.39 6.10
CA LEU A 83 3.07 7.50 5.36
C LEU A 83 2.00 8.35 4.65
N GLU A 84 1.03 7.71 4.02
CA GLU A 84 -0.15 8.33 3.40
C GLU A 84 -0.90 9.18 4.42
N LYS A 85 -1.21 8.66 5.61
CA LYS A 85 -1.85 9.44 6.68
C LYS A 85 -1.07 10.69 7.13
N ARG A 86 0.26 10.69 7.01
CA ARG A 86 1.09 11.86 7.37
C ARG A 86 1.17 12.87 6.24
N LEU A 87 1.13 12.41 5.00
CA LEU A 87 1.25 13.26 3.81
C LEU A 87 -0.10 13.78 3.31
N ASP A 88 -1.20 13.11 3.65
CA ASP A 88 -2.56 13.47 3.23
C ASP A 88 -3.02 14.80 3.86
N PRO A 89 -3.08 15.90 3.08
CA PRO A 89 -3.54 17.20 3.55
C PRO A 89 -5.06 17.24 3.68
N SER A 90 -5.79 16.31 3.03
CA SER A 90 -7.25 16.29 2.92
C SER A 90 -7.94 15.98 4.26
N GLN A 91 -7.31 15.18 5.12
CA GLN A 91 -7.84 14.90 6.47
C GLN A 91 -7.88 16.11 7.41
N LYS A 92 -7.07 17.15 7.15
CA LYS A 92 -7.12 18.37 7.96
C LYS A 92 -8.40 19.17 7.71
N SER A 93 -8.90 19.18 6.46
CA SER A 93 -10.10 19.97 6.09
C SER A 93 -11.41 19.42 6.67
N ILE A 94 -11.53 18.10 6.88
CA ILE A 94 -12.78 17.50 7.43
C ILE A 94 -12.86 17.67 8.95
N LYS A 95 -11.72 17.74 9.65
CA LYS A 95 -11.69 17.95 11.10
C LYS A 95 -12.11 19.38 11.51
N GLU A 96 -11.81 20.39 10.69
CA GLU A 96 -12.21 21.78 10.97
C GLU A 96 -13.70 22.02 10.74
N GLN A 97 -14.36 21.35 9.79
CA GLN A 97 -15.82 21.49 9.60
C GLN A 97 -16.65 20.86 10.72
N LYS A 98 -16.12 19.87 11.44
CA LYS A 98 -16.83 19.23 12.56
C LYS A 98 -16.75 20.00 13.87
N HIS A 99 -15.97 21.08 13.93
CA HIS A 99 -15.80 21.94 15.11
C HIS A 99 -16.48 23.31 15.00
N GLN A 100 -17.37 23.52 14.02
CA GLN A 100 -18.32 24.61 14.11
C GLN A 100 -19.45 24.14 15.05
N PRO A 101 -19.50 24.55 16.34
CA PRO A 101 -20.71 24.37 17.11
C PRO A 101 -21.82 25.09 16.35
N GLN A 102 -22.88 24.35 16.06
CA GLN A 102 -24.14 24.90 15.56
C GLN A 102 -24.65 25.88 16.62
N GLY A 103 -24.16 27.10 16.55
CA GLY A 103 -24.57 28.20 17.39
C GLY A 103 -25.77 28.87 16.76
N ILE A 104 -26.81 29.00 17.59
CA ILE A 104 -27.92 29.94 17.52
C ILE A 104 -29.07 29.41 16.64
N ASP A 105 -30.09 28.73 17.20
CA ASP A 105 -31.11 29.17 18.17
C ASP A 105 -32.07 30.22 17.57
N ARG A 106 -33.33 29.79 17.40
CA ARG A 106 -34.60 30.56 17.22
C ARG A 106 -34.81 31.37 15.95
#